data_AF-A0A957PJU4-F1
#
_entry.id   AF-A0A957PJU4-F1
#
_cell.length_a   1.000
_cell.length_b   1.000
_cell.length_c   1.000
_cell.angle_alpha   90.00
_cell.angle_beta   90.00
_cell.angle_gamma   90.00
#
_symmetry.space_group_name_H-M   'P 1'
#
loop_
_entity.id
_entity.type
_entity.pdbx_description
1 polymer ?
#
loop_
_entity_poly.entity_id
_entity_poly.type
_entity_poly.pdbx_seq_one_letter_code
_entity_poly.pdbx_strand_id
1 'polypeptide(L)'
;MNVQWPWFLLFLLLIPLLIAAYIWILRRRRRFTVRYSSLSLIRAAVPERSRWRRHIPFALMLIGITSLVVAMARPQAVVAVPMGRATVILALDVSRSMCSTDIPPNRLAAAQEAAKSFVENQDPGTQIGIVAFAGFAELVLPPTNDQQALLDAIDKLTTARRTAIGSAILRSLDAIAEVNPNVAPVNMGRFEGQEMPTPAPE
;
A
#
# COMPACT_ATOMS: atom_id res chain seq x y z
N MET A 1 -7.62 -1.60 -9.27
CA MET A 1 -6.82 -1.43 -10.51
C MET A 1 -6.94 0.02 -10.91
N ASN A 2 -5.86 0.80 -10.85
CA ASN A 2 -5.89 2.21 -11.20
C ASN A 2 -5.21 2.40 -12.54
N VAL A 3 -5.84 3.13 -13.46
CA VAL A 3 -5.25 3.46 -14.76
C VAL A 3 -4.65 4.84 -14.62
N GLN A 4 -3.32 4.98 -14.78
CA GLN A 4 -2.67 6.29 -14.58
C GLN A 4 -3.11 7.33 -15.64
N TRP A 5 -3.53 6.88 -16.83
CA TRP A 5 -3.84 7.75 -17.97
C TRP A 5 -5.13 7.29 -18.67
N PRO A 6 -6.31 7.52 -18.07
CA PRO A 6 -7.58 6.97 -18.56
C PRO A 6 -7.97 7.50 -19.95
N TRP A 7 -7.47 8.67 -20.34
CA TRP A 7 -7.75 9.29 -21.63
C TRP A 7 -7.14 8.55 -22.82
N PHE A 8 -6.11 7.71 -22.64
CA PHE A 8 -5.60 6.88 -23.72
C PHE A 8 -6.57 5.78 -24.14
N LEU A 9 -7.54 5.41 -23.30
CA LEU A 9 -8.60 4.47 -23.67
C LEU A 9 -9.50 5.03 -24.78
N LEU A 10 -9.55 6.35 -24.98
CA LEU A 10 -10.27 6.97 -26.10
C LEU A 10 -9.69 6.59 -27.46
N PHE A 11 -8.39 6.29 -27.54
CA PHE A 11 -7.78 5.79 -28.78
C PHE A 11 -8.28 4.40 -29.17
N LEU A 12 -8.91 3.66 -28.25
CA LEU A 12 -9.61 2.41 -28.59
C LEU A 12 -10.79 2.67 -29.54
N LEU A 13 -11.37 3.87 -29.54
CA LEU A 13 -12.44 4.29 -30.47
C LEU A 13 -11.93 4.46 -31.91
N LEU A 14 -10.61 4.53 -32.11
CA LEU A 14 -9.99 4.58 -33.43
C LEU A 14 -10.04 3.22 -34.16
N ILE A 15 -10.20 2.12 -33.41
CA ILE A 15 -10.32 0.75 -33.93
C ILE A 15 -11.61 0.56 -34.76
N PRO A 16 -12.83 0.86 -34.27
CA PRO A 16 -14.04 0.74 -35.09
C PRO A 16 -14.01 1.68 -36.29
N LEU A 17 -13.36 2.84 -36.19
CA LEU A 17 -13.18 3.77 -37.31
C LEU A 17 -12.29 3.19 -38.42
N LEU A 18 -11.18 2.52 -38.06
CA LEU A 18 -10.33 1.80 -39.01
C LEU A 18 -11.06 0.61 -39.65
N ILE A 19 -11.87 -0.12 -38.90
CA ILE A 19 -12.72 -1.20 -39.43
C ILE A 19 -13.74 -0.64 -40.44
N ALA A 20 -14.43 0.46 -40.09
CA ALA A 20 -15.39 1.11 -40.97
C ALA A 20 -14.72 1.62 -42.26
N ALA A 21 -13.55 2.26 -42.16
CA ALA A 21 -12.76 2.72 -43.30
C ALA A 21 -12.32 1.55 -44.19
N TYR A 22 -11.88 0.44 -43.59
CA TYR A 22 -11.51 -0.77 -44.33
C TYR A 22 -12.68 -1.37 -45.10
N ILE A 23 -13.86 -1.49 -44.47
CA ILE A 23 -15.09 -1.96 -45.11
C ILE A 23 -15.52 -0.99 -46.23
N TRP A 24 -15.41 0.32 -46.00
CA TRP A 24 -15.74 1.34 -46.99
C TRP A 24 -14.84 1.26 -48.23
N ILE A 25 -13.53 1.12 -48.05
CA ILE A 25 -12.55 0.93 -49.14
C ILE A 25 -12.84 -0.39 -49.89
N LEU A 26 -13.16 -1.47 -49.18
CA LEU A 26 -13.47 -2.75 -49.80
C LEU A 26 -14.77 -2.70 -50.61
N ARG A 27 -15.80 -2.00 -50.10
CA ARG A 27 -17.07 -1.74 -50.81
C ARG A 27 -16.86 -0.82 -52.01
N ARG A 28 -16.03 0.22 -51.90
CA ARG A 28 -15.74 1.14 -53.01
C ARG A 28 -14.93 0.47 -54.13
N ARG A 29 -13.94 -0.37 -53.79
CA ARG A 29 -13.20 -1.17 -54.79
C ARG A 29 -14.09 -2.14 -55.57
N ARG A 30 -15.13 -2.72 -54.94
CA ARG A 30 -16.12 -3.55 -55.64
C ARG A 30 -17.00 -2.76 -56.61
N ARG A 31 -17.29 -1.48 -56.33
CA ARG A 31 -18.06 -0.63 -57.25
C ARG A 31 -17.26 -0.20 -58.49
N PHE A 32 -15.93 -0.10 -58.38
CA PHE A 32 -15.05 0.27 -59.50
C PHE A 32 -14.65 -0.91 -60.42
N THR A 33 -15.03 -2.15 -60.10
CA THR A 33 -14.65 -3.35 -60.89
C THR A 33 -15.73 -3.89 -61.83
N VAL A 34 -16.84 -3.16 -62.03
CA VAL A 34 -17.94 -3.60 -62.91
C VAL A 34 -17.95 -2.79 -64.21
N ARG A 35 -16.89 -2.91 -65.01
CA ARG A 35 -16.92 -2.46 -66.41
C ARG A 35 -15.76 -2.99 -67.26
N TYR A 36 -15.48 -4.29 -67.23
CA TYR A 36 -14.66 -4.92 -68.27
C TYR A 36 -15.22 -6.29 -68.64
N SER A 37 -15.67 -6.39 -69.90
CA SER A 37 -16.29 -7.54 -70.57
C SER A 37 -15.29 -8.67 -70.88
N SER A 38 -14.13 -8.71 -70.22
CA SER A 38 -13.03 -9.64 -70.47
C SER A 38 -12.55 -10.38 -69.20
N LEU A 39 -13.34 -10.37 -68.13
CA LEU A 39 -13.00 -11.02 -66.85
C LEU A 39 -13.47 -12.47 -66.71
N SER A 40 -14.24 -13.01 -67.67
CA SER A 40 -14.68 -14.41 -67.64
C SER A 40 -13.54 -15.41 -67.87
N LEU A 41 -12.56 -15.08 -68.72
CA LEU A 41 -11.42 -15.96 -69.03
C LEU A 41 -10.33 -15.93 -67.94
N ILE A 42 -10.15 -14.82 -67.23
CA ILE A 42 -9.17 -14.71 -66.13
C ILE A 42 -9.73 -15.36 -64.84
N ARG A 43 -11.06 -15.38 -64.66
CA ARG A 43 -11.70 -15.99 -63.48
C ARG A 43 -11.58 -17.52 -63.43
N ALA A 44 -11.36 -18.17 -64.57
CA ALA A 44 -11.15 -19.62 -64.65
C ALA A 44 -9.71 -20.06 -64.28
N ALA A 45 -8.74 -19.14 -64.28
CA ALA A 45 -7.32 -19.42 -64.06
C ALA A 45 -6.78 -18.92 -62.71
N VAL A 46 -7.59 -18.21 -61.93
CA VAL A 46 -7.21 -17.73 -60.59
C VAL A 46 -7.71 -18.76 -59.57
N PRO A 47 -6.81 -19.45 -58.84
CA PRO A 47 -7.23 -20.29 -57.73
C PRO A 47 -8.11 -19.47 -56.79
N GLU A 48 -9.18 -20.05 -56.25
CA GLU A 48 -9.99 -19.52 -55.15
C GLU A 48 -9.07 -19.23 -53.95
N ARG A 49 -8.26 -18.17 -54.01
CA ARG A 49 -7.41 -17.74 -52.91
C ARG A 49 -8.38 -17.33 -51.82
N SER A 50 -8.47 -18.20 -50.81
CA SER A 50 -9.34 -18.08 -49.66
C SER A 50 -9.47 -16.61 -49.26
N ARG A 51 -10.65 -16.05 -49.48
CA ARG A 51 -10.96 -14.63 -49.20
C ARG A 51 -10.55 -14.23 -47.78
N TRP A 52 -10.53 -15.20 -46.87
CA TRP A 52 -10.11 -15.06 -45.49
C TRP A 52 -8.61 -14.71 -45.33
N ARG A 53 -7.72 -15.27 -46.16
CA ARG A 53 -6.27 -14.95 -46.13
C ARG A 53 -5.97 -13.49 -46.45
N ARG A 54 -6.87 -12.79 -47.15
CA ARG A 54 -6.73 -11.35 -47.42
C ARG A 54 -6.97 -10.47 -46.19
N HIS A 55 -7.67 -10.98 -45.18
CA HIS A 55 -8.00 -10.24 -43.95
C HIS A 55 -6.98 -10.45 -42.83
N ILE A 56 -6.15 -11.49 -42.93
CA ILE A 56 -5.10 -11.81 -41.95
C ILE A 56 -4.18 -10.61 -41.65
N PRO A 57 -3.55 -9.92 -42.63
CA PRO A 57 -2.66 -8.81 -42.32
C PRO A 57 -3.38 -7.63 -41.65
N PHE A 58 -4.66 -7.38 -42.00
CA PHE A 58 -5.45 -6.33 -41.37
C PHE A 58 -5.84 -6.70 -39.92
N ALA A 59 -6.22 -7.96 -39.68
CA ALA A 59 -6.51 -8.45 -38.34
C ALA A 59 -5.27 -8.40 -37.44
N LEU A 60 -4.10 -8.79 -37.95
CA LEU A 60 -2.83 -8.68 -37.21
C LEU A 60 -2.47 -7.23 -36.88
N MET A 61 -2.65 -6.30 -37.82
CA MET A 61 -2.46 -4.88 -37.57
C MET A 61 -3.40 -4.36 -36.48
N LEU A 62 -4.66 -4.79 -36.48
CA LEU A 62 -5.65 -4.38 -35.49
C LEU A 62 -5.27 -4.88 -34.09
N ILE A 63 -4.86 -6.16 -33.99
CA ILE A 63 -4.39 -6.76 -32.75
C ILE A 63 -3.15 -6.01 -32.23
N GLY A 64 -2.21 -5.66 -33.11
CA GLY A 64 -1.02 -4.88 -32.75
C GLY A 64 -1.36 -3.48 -32.22
N ILE A 65 -2.31 -2.78 -32.86
CA ILE A 65 -2.76 -1.46 -32.38
C ILE A 65 -3.47 -1.60 -31.02
N THR A 66 -4.33 -2.61 -30.86
CA THR A 66 -5.02 -2.86 -29.58
C THR A 66 -4.03 -3.13 -28.45
N SER A 67 -3.01 -3.96 -28.69
CA SER A 67 -2.03 -4.29 -27.66
C SER A 67 -1.15 -3.09 -27.32
N LEU A 68 -0.80 -2.26 -28.30
CA LEU A 68 -0.06 -1.02 -28.08
C LEU A 68 -0.85 -0.03 -27.22
N VAL A 69 -2.13 0.20 -27.52
CA VAL A 69 -3.00 1.11 -26.75
C VAL A 69 -3.16 0.60 -25.31
N VAL A 70 -3.38 -0.70 -25.12
CA VAL A 70 -3.49 -1.31 -23.78
C VAL A 70 -2.18 -1.20 -23.00
N ALA A 71 -1.03 -1.44 -23.64
CA ALA A 71 0.27 -1.27 -23.01
C ALA A 71 0.54 0.19 -22.61
N MET A 72 0.16 1.14 -23.46
CA MET A 72 0.33 2.57 -23.23
C MET A 72 -0.60 3.10 -22.12
N ALA A 73 -1.77 2.50 -21.94
CA ALA A 73 -2.65 2.78 -20.80
C ALA A 73 -2.03 2.36 -19.44
N ARG A 74 -0.94 1.57 -19.46
CA ARG A 74 -0.20 1.10 -18.27
C ARG A 74 -1.14 0.62 -17.16
N PRO A 75 -1.89 -0.49 -17.38
CA PRO A 75 -2.73 -1.06 -16.33
C PRO A 75 -1.84 -1.49 -15.16
N GLN A 76 -1.92 -0.75 -14.06
CA GLN A 76 -1.20 -1.06 -12.83
C GLN A 76 -2.17 -1.66 -11.82
N ALA A 77 -1.82 -2.84 -11.33
CA ALA A 77 -2.42 -3.42 -10.15
C ALA A 77 -1.55 -3.01 -8.96
N VAL A 78 -2.06 -2.13 -8.11
CA VAL A 78 -1.46 -1.93 -6.78
C VAL A 78 -1.81 -3.16 -5.98
N VAL A 79 -0.87 -4.10 -5.91
CA VAL A 79 -0.97 -5.23 -4.99
C VAL A 79 -0.41 -4.73 -3.68
N ALA A 80 -1.28 -4.52 -2.68
CA ALA A 80 -0.83 -4.38 -1.32
C ALA A 80 -0.19 -5.73 -0.94
N VAL A 81 1.14 -5.82 -1.00
CA VAL A 81 1.85 -6.93 -0.40
C VAL A 81 1.64 -6.73 1.10
N PRO A 82 0.90 -7.61 1.79
CA PRO A 82 0.90 -7.58 3.24
C PRO A 82 2.30 -8.01 3.63
N MET A 83 3.19 -7.04 3.85
CA MET A 83 4.35 -7.31 4.69
C MET A 83 3.72 -7.64 6.05
N GLY A 84 3.59 -8.93 6.36
CA GLY A 84 3.00 -9.46 7.59
C GLY A 84 3.83 -9.14 8.83
N ARG A 85 4.43 -7.96 8.88
CA ARG A 85 5.15 -7.40 10.01
C ARG A 85 4.12 -6.61 10.82
N ALA A 86 3.44 -7.31 11.72
CA ALA A 86 2.69 -6.62 12.76
C ALA A 86 3.68 -5.73 13.53
N THR A 87 3.34 -4.46 13.70
CA THR A 87 4.11 -3.53 14.54
C THR A 87 3.32 -3.32 15.82
N VAL A 88 3.91 -3.64 16.96
CA VAL A 88 3.31 -3.52 18.28
C VAL A 88 4.14 -2.52 19.09
N ILE A 89 3.48 -1.60 19.81
CA ILE A 89 4.15 -0.75 20.78
C ILE A 89 3.72 -1.15 22.18
N LEU A 90 4.69 -1.51 23.02
CA LEU A 90 4.51 -1.72 24.45
C LEU A 90 4.64 -0.38 25.16
N ALA A 91 3.51 0.21 25.56
CA ALA A 91 3.47 1.39 26.39
C ALA A 91 3.45 0.97 27.88
N LEU A 92 4.59 1.13 28.56
CA LEU A 92 4.81 0.67 29.94
C LEU A 92 4.76 1.83 30.92
N ASP A 93 3.88 1.73 31.92
CA ASP A 93 3.82 2.69 33.02
C ASP A 93 5.05 2.49 33.92
N VAL A 94 5.81 3.56 34.12
CA VAL A 94 6.94 3.62 35.04
C VAL A 94 6.74 4.69 36.12
N SER A 95 5.50 5.09 36.38
CA SER A 95 5.18 6.05 37.43
C SER A 95 5.38 5.48 38.83
N ARG A 96 5.48 6.35 39.83
CA ARG A 96 5.76 5.98 41.23
C ARG A 96 4.77 4.96 41.81
N SER A 97 3.53 4.88 41.32
CA SER A 97 2.55 3.86 41.74
C SER A 97 3.01 2.43 41.41
N MET A 98 3.91 2.28 40.43
CA MET A 98 4.47 0.99 40.01
C MET A 98 5.50 0.44 41.02
N CYS A 99 5.94 1.23 41.99
CA CYS A 99 6.70 0.74 43.14
C CYS A 99 5.84 -0.04 44.15
N SER A 100 4.51 -0.08 43.96
CA SER A 100 3.59 -0.80 44.86
C SER A 100 3.88 -2.31 44.87
N THR A 101 3.83 -2.91 46.07
CA THR A 101 4.14 -4.33 46.33
C THR A 101 2.90 -5.19 46.51
N ASP A 102 1.74 -4.72 46.06
CA ASP A 102 0.49 -5.48 46.03
C ASP A 102 0.57 -6.66 45.05
N ILE A 103 1.49 -6.59 44.08
CA ILE A 103 1.95 -7.71 43.28
C ILE A 103 3.43 -7.93 43.59
N PRO A 104 3.86 -9.10 44.10
CA PRO A 104 5.26 -9.37 44.37
C PRO A 104 6.11 -9.39 43.08
N PRO A 105 7.37 -8.89 43.10
CA PRO A 105 7.97 -8.09 44.17
C PRO A 105 7.47 -6.64 44.18
N ASN A 106 7.15 -6.08 43.01
CA ASN A 106 6.38 -4.85 42.84
C ASN A 106 5.70 -4.86 41.46
N ARG A 107 4.75 -3.94 41.24
CA ARG A 107 4.01 -3.83 39.97
C ARG A 107 4.93 -3.60 38.76
N LEU A 108 6.01 -2.84 38.90
CA LEU A 108 6.96 -2.62 37.80
C LEU A 108 7.63 -3.94 37.39
N ALA A 109 8.15 -4.69 38.36
CA ALA A 109 8.79 -5.98 38.11
C ALA A 109 7.81 -6.98 37.48
N ALA A 110 6.57 -7.03 37.96
CA ALA A 110 5.53 -7.86 37.37
C ALA A 110 5.20 -7.43 35.92
N ALA A 111 5.16 -6.13 35.65
CA ALA A 111 4.97 -5.59 34.31
C ALA A 111 6.16 -5.90 33.38
N GLN A 112 7.39 -5.83 33.88
CA GLN A 112 8.60 -6.23 33.16
C GLN A 112 8.54 -7.71 32.78
N GLU A 113 8.20 -8.59 33.73
CA GLU A 113 8.08 -10.03 33.47
C GLU A 113 6.99 -10.34 32.43
N ALA A 114 5.82 -9.70 32.55
CA ALA A 114 4.74 -9.83 31.56
C ALA A 114 5.16 -9.32 30.17
N ALA A 115 5.88 -8.19 30.10
CA ALA A 115 6.39 -7.65 28.84
C ALA A 115 7.43 -8.57 28.20
N LYS A 116 8.35 -9.16 28.99
CA LYS A 116 9.32 -10.14 28.48
C LYS A 116 8.64 -11.39 27.94
N SER A 117 7.69 -11.94 28.69
CA SER A 117 6.89 -13.08 28.24
C SER A 117 6.13 -12.77 26.95
N PHE A 118 5.61 -11.56 26.79
CA PHE A 118 5.00 -11.13 25.53
C PHE A 118 6.01 -11.11 24.37
N VAL A 119 7.21 -10.55 24.56
CA VAL A 119 8.26 -10.49 23.54
C VAL A 119 8.75 -11.89 23.14
N GLU A 120 8.93 -12.79 24.10
CA GLU A 120 9.42 -14.16 23.88
C GLU A 120 8.41 -15.03 23.13
N ASN A 121 7.10 -14.82 23.36
CA ASN A 121 6.04 -15.59 22.71
C ASN A 121 5.63 -15.06 21.33
N GLN A 122 6.27 -14.00 20.84
CA GLN A 122 5.89 -13.35 19.59
C GLN A 122 6.65 -13.92 18.38
N ASP A 123 5.97 -14.00 17.23
CA ASP A 123 6.58 -14.45 15.98
C ASP A 123 7.78 -13.57 15.57
N PRO A 124 8.88 -14.14 15.02
CA PRO A 124 10.09 -13.41 14.61
C PRO A 124 9.89 -12.29 13.58
N GLY A 125 8.74 -12.28 12.90
CA GLY A 125 8.37 -11.24 11.93
C GLY A 125 7.74 -10.00 12.55
N THR A 126 7.43 -10.02 13.85
CA THR A 126 6.77 -8.91 14.55
C THR A 126 7.80 -7.89 15.00
N GLN A 127 7.54 -6.62 14.71
CA GLN A 127 8.35 -5.52 15.22
C GLN A 127 7.71 -5.01 16.51
N ILE A 128 8.48 -4.93 17.58
CA ILE A 128 8.03 -4.42 18.87
C ILE A 128 8.82 -3.16 19.18
N GLY A 129 8.13 -2.09 19.56
CA GLY A 129 8.73 -0.88 20.13
C GLY A 129 8.36 -0.75 21.60
N ILE A 130 9.19 -0.04 22.38
CA ILE A 130 8.95 0.19 23.80
C ILE A 130 8.84 1.69 24.06
N VAL A 131 7.71 2.09 24.62
CA VAL A 131 7.47 3.44 25.13
C VAL A 131 7.32 3.35 26.64
N ALA A 132 8.16 4.06 27.38
CA ALA A 132 8.00 4.19 28.83
C ALA A 132 7.32 5.51 29.15
N PHE A 133 6.40 5.52 30.10
CA PHE A 133 5.71 6.75 30.50
C PHE A 133 5.58 6.91 32.02
N ALA A 134 5.77 8.15 32.46
CA ALA A 134 5.47 8.64 33.80
C ALA A 134 4.93 10.07 33.65
N GLY A 135 5.60 11.10 34.17
CA GLY A 135 5.21 12.49 33.95
C GLY A 135 5.26 12.97 32.49
N PHE A 136 6.00 12.25 31.65
CA PHE A 136 6.07 12.37 30.20
C PHE A 136 6.29 10.97 29.61
N ALA A 137 6.20 10.84 28.29
CA ALA A 137 6.45 9.58 27.58
C ALA A 137 7.70 9.69 26.70
N GLU A 138 8.47 8.61 26.67
CA GLU A 138 9.71 8.51 25.92
C GLU A 138 9.74 7.22 25.12
N LEU A 139 10.26 7.29 23.88
CA LEU A 139 10.54 6.11 23.08
C LEU A 139 11.87 5.52 23.54
N VAL A 140 11.81 4.43 24.30
CA VAL A 140 13.00 3.73 24.82
C VAL A 140 13.67 2.92 23.72
N LEU A 141 12.86 2.25 22.90
CA LEU A 141 13.34 1.46 21.78
C LEU A 141 12.39 1.61 20.58
N PRO A 142 12.88 2.03 19.40
CA PRO A 142 12.07 2.06 18.19
C PRO A 142 11.67 0.64 17.76
N PRO A 143 10.61 0.47 16.95
CA PRO A 143 10.12 -0.84 16.56
C PRO A 143 11.19 -1.72 15.90
N THR A 144 11.58 -2.78 16.59
CA THR A 144 12.63 -3.72 16.17
C THR A 144 12.15 -5.16 16.32
N ASN A 145 12.79 -6.07 15.59
CA ASN A 145 12.63 -7.52 15.74
C ASN A 145 13.76 -8.16 16.55
N ASP A 146 14.69 -7.34 17.07
CA ASP A 146 15.76 -7.80 17.96
C ASP A 146 15.20 -8.05 19.37
N GLN A 147 14.94 -9.33 19.68
CA GLN A 147 14.44 -9.75 20.98
C GLN A 147 15.41 -9.42 22.12
N GLN A 148 16.73 -9.50 21.92
CA GLN A 148 17.69 -9.21 22.98
C GLN A 148 17.69 -7.73 23.33
N ALA A 149 17.66 -6.85 22.32
CA ALA A 149 17.52 -5.41 22.56
C ALA A 149 16.23 -5.05 23.30
N LEU A 150 15.12 -5.75 23.01
CA LEU A 150 13.84 -5.58 23.70
C LEU A 150 13.91 -6.00 25.17
N LEU A 151 14.45 -7.19 25.45
CA LEU A 151 14.59 -7.71 26.82
C LEU A 151 15.50 -6.79 27.66
N ASP A 152 16.63 -6.35 27.10
CA ASP A 152 17.56 -5.43 27.75
C ASP A 152 16.92 -4.05 28.04
N ALA A 153 16.09 -3.56 27.12
CA ALA A 153 15.38 -2.30 27.31
C ALA A 153 14.32 -2.40 28.41
N ILE A 154 13.59 -3.52 28.49
CA ILE A 154 12.63 -3.77 29.56
C ILE A 154 13.32 -3.82 30.92
N ASP A 155 14.48 -4.46 31.02
CA ASP A 155 15.24 -4.58 32.27
C ASP A 155 15.77 -3.25 32.82
N LYS A 156 16.05 -2.30 31.93
CA LYS A 156 16.58 -0.98 32.30
C LYS A 156 15.51 0.02 32.72
N LEU A 157 14.22 -0.36 32.71
CA LEU A 157 13.14 0.54 33.11
C LEU A 157 13.21 0.89 34.59
N THR A 158 13.19 2.19 34.88
CA THR A 158 13.23 2.73 36.24
C THR A 158 12.01 3.62 36.50
N THR A 159 11.59 3.71 37.75
CA THR A 159 10.41 4.50 38.11
C THR A 159 10.69 6.00 38.15
N ALA A 160 9.69 6.78 37.74
CA ALA A 160 9.69 8.23 37.76
C ALA A 160 8.39 8.79 38.38
N ARG A 161 8.33 10.12 38.56
CA ARG A 161 7.17 10.78 39.19
C ARG A 161 6.11 11.17 38.15
N ARG A 162 4.86 11.28 38.63
CA ARG A 162 3.65 11.64 37.84
C ARG A 162 3.30 10.56 36.81
N THR A 163 2.10 10.66 36.24
CA THR A 163 1.58 9.73 35.22
C THR A 163 0.86 10.54 34.15
N ALA A 164 1.24 10.35 32.89
CA ALA A 164 0.76 11.09 31.73
C ALA A 164 0.46 10.13 30.58
N ILE A 165 -0.58 9.31 30.75
CA ILE A 165 -0.99 8.26 29.81
C ILE A 165 -1.27 8.83 28.41
N GLY A 166 -1.87 10.03 28.33
CA GLY A 166 -2.13 10.69 27.05
C GLY A 166 -0.86 10.87 26.21
N SER A 167 0.23 11.33 26.83
CA SER A 167 1.53 11.48 26.15
C SER A 167 2.08 10.14 25.66
N ALA A 168 1.83 9.04 26.40
CA ALA A 168 2.25 7.69 26.02
C ALA A 168 1.54 7.21 24.76
N ILE A 169 0.24 7.44 24.64
CA ILE A 169 -0.55 7.06 23.47
C ILE A 169 -0.08 7.83 22.25
N LEU A 170 0.09 9.15 22.36
CA LEU A 170 0.56 9.98 21.24
C LEU A 170 1.97 9.56 20.79
N ARG A 171 2.88 9.35 21.74
CA ARG A 171 4.24 8.88 21.43
C ARG A 171 4.27 7.50 20.80
N SER A 172 3.36 6.61 21.20
CA SER A 172 3.21 5.28 20.60
C SER A 172 2.70 5.35 19.16
N LEU A 173 1.74 6.25 18.88
CA LEU A 173 1.23 6.46 17.53
C LEU A 173 2.32 7.04 16.61
N ASP A 174 3.13 7.97 17.09
CA ASP A 174 4.27 8.51 16.34
C ASP A 174 5.29 7.42 16.00
N ALA A 175 5.65 6.59 16.98
CA ALA A 175 6.60 5.50 16.76
C ALA A 175 6.08 4.51 15.71
N ILE A 176 4.77 4.28 15.64
CA ILE A 176 4.16 3.48 14.57
C ILE A 176 4.20 4.22 13.24
N ALA A 177 3.89 5.51 13.21
CA ALA A 177 3.88 6.32 11.99
C ALA A 177 5.26 6.44 11.33
N GLU A 178 6.33 6.40 12.11
CA GLU A 178 7.71 6.40 11.61
C GLU A 178 8.05 5.13 10.80
N VAL A 179 7.42 4.00 11.14
CA VAL A 179 7.68 2.71 10.49
C VAL A 179 6.58 2.33 9.48
N ASN A 180 5.36 2.83 9.67
CA ASN A 180 4.21 2.54 8.84
C ASN A 180 3.63 3.80 8.17
N PRO A 181 3.83 3.99 6.86
CA PRO A 181 3.38 5.18 6.13
C PRO A 181 1.85 5.30 6.01
N ASN A 182 1.10 4.26 6.38
CA ASN A 182 -0.37 4.31 6.40
C ASN A 182 -0.93 4.93 7.69
N VAL A 183 -0.08 5.16 8.70
CA VAL A 183 -0.47 5.81 9.95
C VAL A 183 -0.02 7.26 9.88
N ALA A 184 -0.97 8.18 10.07
CA ALA A 184 -0.66 9.60 10.05
C ALA A 184 0.18 9.98 11.29
N PRO A 185 1.27 10.74 11.13
CA PRO A 185 2.06 11.22 12.25
C PRO A 185 1.21 12.16 13.09
N VAL A 186 1.35 12.06 14.41
CA VAL A 186 0.65 12.95 15.32
C VAL A 186 1.55 14.19 15.48
N ASN A 187 0.99 15.40 15.38
CA ASN A 187 1.79 16.63 15.49
C ASN A 187 1.98 17.00 16.97
N MET A 188 3.03 16.47 17.61
CA MET A 188 3.38 16.71 19.02
C MET A 188 3.53 18.17 19.39
N GLY A 189 4.12 18.97 18.48
CA GLY A 189 4.37 20.39 18.70
C GLY A 189 3.10 21.23 18.92
N ARG A 190 1.91 20.69 18.62
CA ARG A 190 0.64 21.36 18.91
C ARG A 190 0.19 21.20 20.37
N PHE A 191 0.64 20.14 21.05
CA PHE A 191 0.20 19.79 22.41
C PHE A 191 1.18 20.23 23.50
N GLU A 192 2.48 20.38 23.18
CA GLU A 192 3.47 20.92 24.12
C GLU A 192 3.28 22.42 24.41
N GLY A 193 2.67 23.17 23.48
CA GLY A 193 2.37 24.60 23.61
C GLY A 193 1.05 24.93 24.32
N GLN A 194 0.29 23.92 24.76
CA GLN A 194 -0.97 24.12 25.45
C GLN A 194 -0.73 23.97 26.96
N GLU A 195 -0.41 25.09 27.63
CA GLU A 195 -0.34 25.15 29.09
C GLU A 195 -1.60 24.50 29.68
N MET A 196 -1.41 23.47 30.50
CA MET A 196 -2.54 22.87 31.22
C MET A 196 -3.17 23.95 32.11
N PRO A 197 -4.50 24.14 32.07
CA PRO A 197 -5.15 25.15 32.88
C PRO A 197 -4.78 24.94 34.35
N THR A 198 -4.19 25.97 34.95
CA THR A 198 -3.84 25.97 36.36
C THR A 198 -5.12 25.70 37.16
N PRO A 199 -5.16 24.66 38.02
CA PRO A 199 -6.32 24.45 38.87
C PRO A 199 -6.52 25.70 39.73
N ALA A 200 -7.75 26.22 39.72
CA ALA A 200 -8.11 27.36 40.54
C ALA A 200 -7.86 27.00 42.02
N PRO A 201 -7.27 27.92 42.82
CA PRO A 201 -7.13 27.70 44.24
C PRO A 201 -8.52 27.61 44.88
N GLU A 202 -8.78 26.53 45.62
CA GLU A 202 -9.86 26.45 46.62
C GLU A 202 -9.50 27.25 47.87
#